data_AF-A0A510CP55-F1
#
_entry.id   AF-A0A510CP55-F1
#
_cell.length_a   1.000
_cell.length_b   1.000
_cell.length_c   1.000
_cell.angle_alpha   90.00
_cell.angle_beta   90.00
_cell.angle_gamma   90.00
#
_symmetry.space_group_name_H-M   'P 1'
#
loop_
_entity.id
_entity.type
_entity.pdbx_description
1 polymer ?
#
loop_
_entity_poly.entity_id
_entity_poly.type
_entity_poly.pdbx_seq_one_letter_code
_entity_poly.pdbx_strand_id
1 'polypeptide(L)'
;MNKAGGFTNFRETATKTNSLIDRLKAIEVSDVDDVADDLENYLETKERAEELDAKIEQTDALIDEIVYELYVLTDEEIEIVEEAVRE
;
A
#
# COMPACT_ATOMS: atom_id res chain seq x y z
N MET A 1 -21.06 38.54 -59.05
CA MET A 1 -19.99 39.13 -58.21
C MET A 1 -20.12 38.59 -56.79
N ASN A 2 -18.96 38.38 -56.18
CA ASN A 2 -18.65 37.74 -54.90
C ASN A 2 -19.36 38.36 -53.68
N LYS A 3 -19.85 37.53 -52.75
CA LYS A 3 -19.63 37.76 -51.31
C LYS A 3 -19.65 36.44 -50.52
N ALA A 4 -18.46 36.04 -50.08
CA ALA A 4 -18.17 34.88 -49.23
C ALA A 4 -18.63 35.05 -47.77
N GLY A 5 -18.76 33.93 -47.06
CA GLY A 5 -18.88 33.87 -45.59
C GLY A 5 -19.82 32.74 -45.19
N GLY A 6 -19.42 31.71 -44.45
CA GLY A 6 -18.17 31.43 -43.80
C GLY A 6 -18.21 29.97 -43.34
N PHE A 7 -17.01 29.43 -43.15
CA PHE A 7 -16.69 28.21 -42.42
C PHE A 7 -17.82 27.64 -41.55
N THR A 8 -18.13 26.36 -41.76
CA THR A 8 -18.25 25.33 -40.70
C THR A 8 -18.82 24.05 -41.29
N ASN A 9 -18.12 23.45 -42.26
CA ASN A 9 -18.32 22.02 -42.56
C ASN A 9 -17.38 21.14 -41.72
N PHE A 10 -16.88 21.66 -40.61
CA PHE A 10 -16.16 20.86 -39.63
C PHE A 10 -17.19 20.16 -38.75
N ARG A 11 -17.36 18.90 -39.14
CA ARG A 11 -17.81 17.77 -38.34
C ARG A 11 -19.32 17.60 -38.23
N GLU A 12 -19.76 16.70 -39.09
CA GLU A 12 -20.67 15.60 -38.79
C GLU A 12 -20.23 14.81 -37.51
N THR A 13 -20.14 15.48 -36.36
CA THR A 13 -19.94 14.82 -35.07
C THR A 13 -20.87 15.45 -34.04
N ALA A 14 -22.04 14.84 -33.89
CA ALA A 14 -22.68 14.79 -32.59
C ALA A 14 -23.31 13.40 -32.47
N THR A 15 -22.45 12.38 -32.46
CA THR A 15 -22.76 11.17 -31.71
C THR A 15 -23.37 11.62 -30.38
N LYS A 16 -24.50 11.02 -29.97
CA LYS A 16 -24.98 11.11 -28.60
C LYS A 16 -23.89 10.54 -27.70
N THR A 17 -22.90 11.36 -27.41
CA THR A 17 -21.82 11.05 -26.53
C THR A 17 -22.19 11.82 -25.29
N ASN A 18 -22.60 11.09 -24.24
CA ASN A 18 -22.56 11.62 -22.88
C ASN A 18 -21.34 12.54 -22.80
N SER A 19 -21.57 13.84 -22.59
CA SER A 19 -20.51 14.84 -22.58
C SER A 19 -19.39 14.34 -21.66
N LEU A 20 -18.15 14.72 -21.90
CA LEU A 20 -17.08 14.45 -20.93
C LEU A 20 -17.49 14.94 -19.53
N ILE A 21 -18.29 16.01 -19.47
CA ILE A 21 -18.90 16.52 -18.24
C ILE A 21 -19.95 15.56 -17.67
N ASP A 22 -20.82 14.96 -18.49
CA ASP A 22 -21.85 14.03 -18.01
C ASP A 22 -21.21 12.73 -17.49
N ARG A 23 -20.13 12.27 -18.14
CA ARG A 23 -19.33 11.12 -17.69
C ARG A 23 -18.58 11.42 -16.40
N LEU A 24 -18.06 12.64 -16.25
CA LEU A 24 -17.39 13.07 -15.03
C LEU A 24 -18.37 13.21 -13.86
N LYS A 25 -19.58 13.69 -14.11
CA LYS A 25 -20.65 13.78 -13.10
C LYS A 25 -21.22 12.41 -12.72
N ALA A 26 -21.14 11.43 -13.62
CA ALA A 26 -21.57 10.06 -13.38
C ALA A 26 -20.47 9.17 -12.77
N ILE A 27 -19.27 9.71 -12.54
CA ILE A 27 -18.29 9.04 -11.67
C ILE A 27 -18.83 9.14 -10.25
N GLU A 28 -19.34 8.02 -9.75
CA GLU A 28 -19.57 7.83 -8.33
C GLU A 28 -18.20 7.62 -7.68
N VAL A 29 -17.81 8.56 -6.84
CA VAL A 29 -16.75 8.34 -5.85
C VAL A 29 -17.39 7.52 -4.74
N SER A 30 -16.71 6.46 -4.28
CA SER A 30 -17.17 5.66 -3.14
C SER A 30 -17.56 6.58 -1.98
N ASP A 31 -18.60 6.22 -1.22
CA ASP A 31 -19.01 7.03 -0.08
C ASP A 31 -17.83 7.18 0.88
N VAL A 32 -17.62 8.38 1.41
CA VAL A 32 -16.49 8.66 2.30
C VAL A 32 -16.61 7.83 3.58
N ASP A 33 -17.84 7.58 4.01
CA ASP A 33 -18.16 6.74 5.15
C ASP A 33 -17.76 5.27 4.89
N ASP A 34 -17.94 4.76 3.66
CA ASP A 34 -17.54 3.39 3.29
C ASP A 34 -16.02 3.19 3.36
N VAL A 35 -15.23 4.22 3.02
CA VAL A 35 -13.76 4.14 3.01
C VAL A 35 -13.16 4.40 4.41
N ALA A 36 -13.89 5.10 5.28
CA ALA A 36 -13.44 5.42 6.63
C ALA A 36 -13.30 4.16 7.50
N ASP A 37 -14.34 3.31 7.50
CA ASP A 37 -14.35 2.05 8.27
C ASP A 37 -13.24 1.09 7.78
N ASP A 38 -13.07 0.97 6.46
CA ASP A 38 -12.02 0.13 5.88
C ASP A 38 -10.61 0.62 6.26
N LEU A 39 -10.39 1.94 6.27
CA LEU A 39 -9.12 2.52 6.67
C LEU A 39 -8.85 2.34 8.17
N GLU A 40 -9.85 2.49 9.03
CA GLU A 40 -9.73 2.25 10.46
C GLU A 40 -9.32 0.79 10.75
N ASN A 41 -10.01 -0.18 10.13
CA ASN A 41 -9.67 -1.59 10.23
C ASN A 41 -8.24 -1.91 9.74
N TYR A 42 -7.81 -1.27 8.65
CA TYR A 42 -6.44 -1.41 8.15
C TYR A 42 -5.41 -0.89 9.16
N LEU A 43 -5.65 0.27 9.76
CA LEU A 43 -4.76 0.86 10.74
C LEU A 43 -4.64 0.00 12.00
N GLU A 44 -5.76 -0.51 12.52
CA GLU A 44 -5.75 -1.44 13.67
C GLU A 44 -4.96 -2.72 13.34
N THR A 45 -5.20 -3.29 12.16
CA THR A 45 -4.49 -4.50 11.72
C THR A 45 -2.98 -4.24 11.60
N LYS A 46 -2.61 -3.07 11.07
CA LYS A 46 -1.20 -2.67 10.95
C LYS A 46 -0.55 -2.49 12.32
N GLU A 47 -1.20 -1.80 13.25
CA GLU A 47 -0.68 -1.63 14.63
C GLU A 47 -0.47 -2.98 15.32
N ARG A 48 -1.43 -3.90 15.17
CA ARG A 48 -1.29 -5.26 15.69
C ARG A 48 -0.14 -6.04 15.04
N ALA A 49 0.08 -5.84 13.74
CA ALA A 49 1.22 -6.47 13.06
C ALA A 49 2.56 -5.96 13.62
N GLU A 50 2.70 -4.64 13.79
CA GLU A 50 3.89 -4.03 14.39
C GLU A 50 4.12 -4.51 15.84
N GLU A 51 3.06 -4.67 16.63
CA GLU A 51 3.16 -5.25 17.98
C GLU A 51 3.64 -6.71 17.95
N LEU A 52 3.17 -7.50 16.99
CA LEU A 52 3.57 -8.90 16.84
C LEU A 52 5.02 -9.01 16.37
N ASP A 53 5.45 -8.18 15.43
CA ASP A 53 6.83 -8.15 14.96
C ASP A 53 7.79 -7.82 16.12
N ALA A 54 7.44 -6.83 16.95
CA ALA A 54 8.22 -6.49 18.14
C ALA A 54 8.31 -7.64 19.16
N LYS A 55 7.25 -8.45 19.29
CA LYS A 55 7.25 -9.64 20.17
C LYS A 55 8.10 -10.78 19.58
N ILE A 56 8.09 -10.93 18.27
CA ILE A 56 8.93 -11.91 17.57
C ILE A 56 10.40 -11.56 17.79
N GLU A 57 10.80 -10.30 17.53
CA GLU A 57 12.17 -9.84 17.75
C GLU A 57 12.65 -10.06 19.20
N GLN A 58 11.78 -9.77 20.18
CA GLN A 58 12.10 -10.03 21.59
C GLN A 58 12.23 -11.53 21.90
N THR A 59 11.38 -12.34 21.29
CA THR A 59 11.41 -13.80 21.49
C THR A 59 12.66 -14.40 20.86
N ASP A 60 13.05 -13.95 19.67
CA ASP A 60 14.26 -14.41 18.99
C ASP A 60 15.50 -14.07 19.82
N ALA A 61 15.60 -12.84 20.34
CA ALA A 61 16.70 -12.45 21.23
C ALA A 61 16.76 -13.30 22.51
N LEU A 62 15.61 -13.64 23.11
CA LEU A 62 15.55 -14.52 24.29
C LEU A 62 15.93 -15.96 23.94
N ILE A 63 15.57 -16.45 22.75
CA ILE A 63 15.98 -17.78 22.27
C ILE A 63 17.49 -17.82 22.13
N ASP A 64 18.10 -16.80 21.53
CA ASP A 64 19.55 -16.72 21.36
C ASP A 64 20.26 -16.73 22.72
N GLU A 65 19.82 -15.90 23.67
CA GLU A 65 20.36 -15.89 25.05
C GLU A 65 20.27 -17.28 25.69
N ILE A 66 19.10 -17.92 25.63
CA ILE A 66 18.91 -19.26 26.20
C ILE A 66 19.83 -20.28 25.53
N VAL A 67 19.99 -20.24 24.21
CA VAL A 67 20.87 -21.17 23.48
C VAL A 67 22.33 -20.95 23.86
N TYR A 68 22.77 -19.69 23.97
CA TYR A 68 24.13 -19.33 24.38
C TYR A 68 24.44 -19.85 25.78
N GLU A 69 23.52 -19.68 26.73
CA GLU A 69 23.66 -20.21 28.09
C GLU A 69 23.64 -21.74 28.13
N LEU A 70 22.73 -22.38 27.41
CA LEU A 70 22.58 -23.85 27.42
C LEU A 70 23.81 -24.57 26.87
N TYR A 71 24.47 -24.00 25.87
CA TYR A 71 25.67 -24.57 25.26
C TYR A 71 26.97 -23.97 25.81
N VAL A 72 26.91 -23.00 26.71
CA VAL A 72 28.06 -22.30 27.29
C VAL A 72 28.98 -21.78 26.18
N LEU A 73 28.37 -21.14 25.19
CA LEU A 73 29.06 -20.61 24.02
C LEU A 73 29.98 -19.44 24.45
N THR A 74 31.17 -19.42 23.89
CA THR A 74 32.11 -18.29 24.04
C THR A 74 31.75 -17.15 23.08
N ASP A 75 32.24 -15.94 23.37
CA ASP A 75 32.01 -14.77 22.51
C ASP A 75 32.42 -15.01 21.04
N GLU A 76 33.51 -15.75 20.80
CA GLU A 76 33.96 -16.12 19.45
C GLU A 76 32.98 -17.08 18.75
N GLU A 77 32.41 -18.04 19.49
CA GLU A 77 31.45 -18.99 18.92
C GLU A 77 30.09 -18.32 18.65
N ILE A 78 29.69 -17.35 19.49
CA ILE A 78 28.50 -16.53 19.27
C ILE A 78 28.63 -15.73 17.98
N GLU A 79 29.78 -15.07 17.76
CA GLU A 79 30.02 -14.28 16.54
C GLU A 79 29.87 -15.12 15.27
N ILE A 80 30.40 -16.36 15.27
CA ILE A 80 30.27 -17.29 14.14
C ILE A 80 28.81 -17.68 13.90
N VAL A 81 28.04 -17.94 14.96
CA VAL A 81 26.61 -18.29 14.85
C VAL A 81 25.82 -17.10 14.31
N GLU A 82 26.05 -15.90 14.82
CA GLU A 82 25.36 -14.69 14.35
C GLU A 82 25.69 -14.38 12.88
N GLU A 83 26.93 -14.57 12.44
CA GLU A 83 27.32 -14.39 11.04
C GLU A 83 26.60 -15.39 10.13
N ALA A 84 26.45 -16.64 10.58
CA ALA A 84 25.79 -17.70 9.82
C ALA A 84 24.26 -17.51 9.69
N VAL A 85 23.62 -16.81 10.64
CA VAL A 85 22.17 -16.59 10.67
C VAL A 85 21.75 -15.33 9.89
N ARG A 86 22.66 -14.37 9.64
CA ARG A 86 22.38 -13.03 9.08
C ARG A 86 22.08 -12.97 7.57
N GLU A 87 21.45 -13.99 6.97
CA GLU A 87 21.06 -14.05 5.53
C GLU A 87 19.82 -13.22 5.14
#